data_AF-A0A161M6Q8-F1
#
_entry.id   AF-A0A161M6Q8-F1
#
_cell.length_a   1.000
_cell.length_b   1.000
_cell.length_c   1.000
_cell.angle_alpha   90.00
_cell.angle_beta   90.00
_cell.angle_gamma   90.00
#
_symmetry.space_group_name_H-M   'P 1'
#
loop_
_entity.id
_entity.type
_entity.pdbx_description
1 polymer ?
#
loop_
_entity_poly.entity_id
_entity_poly.type
_entity_poly.pdbx_seq_one_letter_code
_entity_poly.pdbx_strand_id
1 'polypeptide(L)'
;GLILETGEAREVHHMCVLLGYGADGICPYLVFEMVKSLRSEGVIDSFLTDQILYMNYSEAMERGIAKVMAKMGISTLQSYKGAQIFEAVGLADEVIDKCFKGTPSRIGGVTFEILANDTYERHYLAYNDGDNLVLRNPGIYHWRSGGEHHINDPLSIANLQEA
;
A
#
# COMPACT_ATOMS: atom_id res chain seq x y z
N GLY A 1 -12.63 19.56 -5.75
CA GLY A 1 -11.71 18.64 -5.09
C GLY A 1 -11.28 17.57 -6.07
N LEU A 2 -10.14 16.94 -5.82
CA LEU A 2 -9.62 15.81 -6.59
C LEU A 2 -10.13 14.50 -5.97
N ILE A 3 -10.91 13.73 -6.72
CA ILE A 3 -11.35 12.40 -6.31
C ILE A 3 -10.53 11.38 -7.08
N LEU A 4 -9.90 10.45 -6.36
CA LEU A 4 -9.08 9.39 -6.93
C LEU A 4 -9.82 8.06 -6.86
N GLU A 5 -10.03 7.43 -7.99
CA GLU A 5 -10.45 6.04 -8.10
C GLU A 5 -9.22 5.16 -8.38
N THR A 6 -8.99 4.12 -7.57
CA THR A 6 -7.77 3.30 -7.67
C THR A 6 -8.01 1.85 -7.28
N GLY A 7 -7.35 0.94 -7.99
CA GLY A 7 -7.31 -0.48 -7.63
C GLY A 7 -6.13 -0.86 -6.72
N GLU A 8 -5.18 0.05 -6.48
CA GLU A 8 -3.93 -0.28 -5.81
C GLU A 8 -3.95 0.05 -4.30
N ALA A 9 -4.57 1.19 -3.95
CA ALA A 9 -4.62 1.66 -2.57
C ALA A 9 -5.56 0.78 -1.72
N ARG A 10 -4.99 0.17 -0.68
CA ARG A 10 -5.73 -0.76 0.21
C ARG A 10 -5.38 -0.64 1.69
N GLU A 11 -4.28 0.03 2.01
CA GLU A 11 -3.74 0.12 3.38
C GLU A 11 -3.84 1.56 3.89
N VAL A 12 -3.83 1.72 5.20
CA VAL A 12 -3.88 3.04 5.86
C VAL A 12 -2.80 3.97 5.31
N HIS A 13 -1.57 3.47 5.13
CA HIS A 13 -0.47 4.28 4.62
C HIS A 13 -0.73 4.78 3.19
N HIS A 14 -1.29 3.94 2.30
CA HIS A 14 -1.68 4.36 0.95
C HIS A 14 -2.67 5.52 0.99
N MET A 15 -3.70 5.43 1.85
CA MET A 15 -4.68 6.51 2.01
C MET A 15 -4.04 7.79 2.53
N CYS A 16 -3.17 7.69 3.53
CA CYS A 16 -2.46 8.83 4.10
C CYS A 16 -1.56 9.53 3.08
N VAL A 17 -0.83 8.79 2.24
CA VAL A 17 0.01 9.35 1.18
C VAL A 17 -0.87 10.11 0.17
N LEU A 18 -1.92 9.47 -0.34
CA LEU A 18 -2.83 10.08 -1.31
C LEU A 18 -3.48 11.38 -0.80
N LEU A 19 -3.95 11.39 0.45
CA LEU A 19 -4.49 12.57 1.12
C LEU A 19 -3.39 13.64 1.31
N GLY A 20 -2.22 13.24 1.80
CA GLY A 20 -1.08 14.12 2.06
C GLY A 20 -0.53 14.81 0.82
N TYR A 21 -0.75 14.23 -0.37
CA TYR A 21 -0.38 14.80 -1.67
C TYR A 21 -1.56 15.39 -2.47
N GLY A 22 -2.75 15.49 -1.87
CA GLY A 22 -3.81 16.39 -2.36
C GLY A 22 -5.12 15.75 -2.81
N ALA A 23 -5.32 14.44 -2.64
CA ALA A 23 -6.64 13.84 -2.84
C ALA A 23 -7.66 14.40 -1.82
N ASP A 24 -8.86 14.72 -2.29
CA ASP A 24 -10.02 15.11 -1.45
C ASP A 24 -10.94 13.92 -1.14
N GLY A 25 -10.93 12.91 -1.99
CA GLY A 25 -11.66 11.66 -1.80
C GLY A 25 -10.96 10.51 -2.51
N ILE A 26 -11.07 9.31 -1.95
CA ILE A 26 -10.42 8.11 -2.48
C ILE A 26 -11.46 7.00 -2.56
N CYS A 27 -11.62 6.42 -3.75
CA CYS A 27 -12.44 5.24 -4.02
C CYS A 27 -11.53 4.04 -4.33
N PRO A 28 -11.19 3.21 -3.32
CA PRO A 28 -10.39 2.02 -3.51
C PRO A 28 -11.25 0.84 -4.02
N TYR A 29 -11.80 0.97 -5.23
CA TYR A 29 -12.86 0.08 -5.73
C TYR A 29 -12.47 -1.40 -5.67
N LEU A 30 -11.21 -1.75 -5.96
CA LEU A 30 -10.76 -3.13 -6.02
C LEU A 30 -10.79 -3.81 -4.65
N VAL A 31 -10.64 -3.06 -3.56
CA VAL A 31 -10.79 -3.62 -2.19
C VAL A 31 -12.19 -4.20 -2.02
N PHE A 32 -13.22 -3.48 -2.45
CA PHE A 32 -14.60 -3.92 -2.28
C PHE A 32 -14.93 -5.12 -3.18
N GLU A 33 -14.42 -5.13 -4.42
CA GLU A 33 -14.56 -6.28 -5.32
C GLU A 33 -13.84 -7.52 -4.77
N MET A 34 -12.62 -7.36 -4.23
CA MET A 34 -11.87 -8.46 -3.62
C MET A 34 -12.60 -9.06 -2.42
N VAL A 35 -13.09 -8.22 -1.49
CA VAL A 35 -13.79 -8.69 -0.30
C VAL A 35 -15.09 -9.41 -0.68
N LYS A 36 -15.78 -8.94 -1.71
CA LYS A 36 -16.96 -9.60 -2.27
C LYS A 36 -16.62 -10.97 -2.85
N SER A 37 -15.51 -11.10 -3.60
CA SER A 37 -15.02 -12.38 -4.13
C SER A 37 -14.71 -13.36 -2.99
N LEU A 38 -13.94 -12.91 -1.99
CA LEU A 38 -13.57 -13.72 -0.83
C LEU A 38 -14.79 -14.23 -0.04
N ARG A 39 -15.86 -13.43 0.05
CA ARG A 39 -17.13 -13.89 0.63
C ARG A 39 -17.80 -14.96 -0.25
N SER A 40 -17.83 -14.77 -1.57
CA SER A 40 -18.41 -15.78 -2.48
C SER A 40 -17.66 -17.10 -2.49
N GLU A 41 -16.35 -17.06 -2.21
CA GLU A 41 -15.48 -18.23 -2.07
C GLU A 41 -15.57 -18.87 -0.67
N GLY A 42 -16.33 -18.29 0.26
CA GLY A 42 -16.50 -18.81 1.63
C GLY A 42 -15.32 -18.55 2.57
N VAL A 43 -14.36 -17.70 2.18
CA VAL A 43 -13.23 -17.29 3.03
C VAL A 43 -13.69 -16.32 4.12
N ILE A 44 -14.65 -15.44 3.78
CA ILE A 44 -15.28 -14.49 4.69
C ILE A 44 -16.69 -15.00 5.03
N ASP A 45 -17.12 -14.76 6.27
CA ASP A 45 -18.47 -15.13 6.72
C ASP A 45 -19.55 -14.57 5.79
N SER A 46 -20.37 -15.47 5.24
CA SER A 46 -21.51 -15.19 4.38
C SER A 46 -22.57 -14.27 5.00
N PHE A 47 -22.65 -14.19 6.33
CA PHE A 47 -23.58 -13.28 7.02
C PHE A 47 -23.17 -11.80 6.93
N LEU A 48 -21.93 -11.51 6.53
CA LEU A 48 -21.44 -10.14 6.35
C LEU A 48 -21.92 -9.58 5.00
N THR A 49 -22.89 -8.68 5.05
CA THR A 49 -23.42 -7.98 3.86
C THR A 49 -22.40 -7.00 3.29
N ASP A 50 -22.57 -6.60 2.02
CA ASP A 50 -21.71 -5.60 1.36
C ASP A 50 -21.64 -4.29 2.17
N GLN A 51 -22.78 -3.87 2.74
CA GLN A 51 -22.85 -2.69 3.58
C GLN A 51 -22.01 -2.83 4.86
N ILE A 52 -22.07 -3.99 5.54
CA ILE A 52 -21.29 -4.23 6.75
C ILE A 52 -19.79 -4.24 6.42
N LEU A 53 -19.40 -4.90 5.33
CA LEU A 53 -18.01 -4.98 4.89
C LEU A 53 -17.46 -3.59 4.53
N TYR A 54 -18.23 -2.79 3.80
CA TYR A 54 -17.91 -1.40 3.50
C TYR A 54 -17.72 -0.57 4.78
N MET A 55 -18.68 -0.64 5.72
CA MET A 55 -18.61 0.11 6.97
C MET A 55 -17.39 -0.27 7.81
N ASN A 56 -17.11 -1.57 7.93
CA ASN A 56 -15.95 -2.07 8.67
C ASN A 56 -14.63 -1.59 8.06
N TYR A 57 -14.50 -1.65 6.73
CA TYR A 57 -13.32 -1.15 6.03
C TYR A 57 -13.16 0.37 6.20
N SER A 58 -14.24 1.12 6.00
CA SER A 58 -14.26 2.58 6.15
C SER A 58 -13.85 2.99 7.57
N GLU A 59 -14.40 2.34 8.60
CA GLU A 59 -14.07 2.62 9.99
C GLU A 59 -12.61 2.27 10.32
N ALA A 60 -12.11 1.14 9.81
CA ALA A 60 -10.71 0.76 9.98
C ALA A 60 -9.75 1.78 9.33
N MET A 61 -10.08 2.26 8.14
CA MET A 61 -9.32 3.31 7.45
C MET A 61 -9.38 4.64 8.21
N GLU A 62 -10.57 5.07 8.65
CA GLU A 62 -10.76 6.30 9.42
C GLU A 62 -9.91 6.30 10.70
N ARG A 63 -10.02 5.23 11.50
CA ARG A 63 -9.23 5.07 12.73
C ARG A 63 -7.73 5.04 12.44
N GLY A 64 -7.33 4.36 11.37
CA GLY A 64 -5.94 4.28 10.92
C GLY A 64 -5.37 5.64 10.54
N ILE A 65 -6.10 6.40 9.72
CA ILE A 65 -5.73 7.75 9.27
C ILE A 65 -5.63 8.69 10.48
N ALA A 66 -6.63 8.67 11.36
CA ALA A 66 -6.63 9.46 12.59
C ALA A 66 -5.39 9.15 13.46
N LYS A 67 -5.00 7.88 13.58
CA LYS A 67 -3.79 7.46 14.30
C LYS A 67 -2.52 8.01 13.66
N VAL A 68 -2.41 8.01 12.33
CA VAL A 68 -1.26 8.59 11.62
C VAL A 68 -1.19 10.10 11.84
N MET A 69 -2.30 10.81 11.69
CA MET A 69 -2.38 12.26 11.93
C MET A 69 -2.02 12.62 13.37
N ALA A 70 -2.48 11.84 14.34
CA ALA A 70 -2.21 12.04 15.75
C ALA A 70 -0.71 11.93 16.10
N LYS A 71 0.07 11.10 15.39
CA LYS A 71 1.54 11.04 15.58
C LYS A 71 2.23 12.37 15.35
N MET A 72 1.65 13.23 14.50
CA MET A 72 2.17 14.54 14.15
C MET A 72 1.41 15.68 14.86
N GLY A 73 0.49 15.36 15.77
CA GLY A 73 -0.33 16.35 16.49
C GLY A 73 -1.38 17.05 15.63
N ILE A 74 -1.81 16.44 14.51
CA ILE A 74 -2.80 17.02 13.60
C ILE A 74 -4.18 16.48 13.92
N SER A 75 -5.14 17.39 14.12
CA SER A 75 -6.50 17.05 14.55
C SER A 75 -7.55 17.16 13.44
N THR A 76 -7.22 17.75 12.28
CA THR A 76 -8.18 17.95 11.18
C THR A 76 -7.62 17.42 9.87
N LEU A 77 -8.45 16.68 9.13
CA LEU A 77 -8.03 16.13 7.83
C LEU A 77 -7.71 17.24 6.82
N GLN A 78 -8.44 18.37 6.91
CA GLN A 78 -8.22 19.53 6.05
C GLN A 78 -6.80 20.11 6.20
N SER A 79 -6.21 20.09 7.40
CA SER A 79 -4.82 20.53 7.62
C SER A 79 -3.79 19.48 7.24
N TYR A 80 -4.18 18.20 7.23
CA TYR A 80 -3.30 17.10 6.80
C TYR A 80 -3.17 17.04 5.27
N LYS A 81 -4.26 17.35 4.56
CA LYS A 81 -4.34 17.30 3.11
C LYS A 81 -3.34 18.25 2.46
N GLY A 82 -2.53 17.74 1.55
CA GLY A 82 -1.52 18.54 0.83
C GLY A 82 -0.34 19.00 1.69
N ALA A 83 -0.28 18.64 2.99
CA ALA A 83 0.79 19.07 3.88
C ALA A 83 2.13 18.34 3.64
N GLN A 84 2.14 17.28 2.81
CA GLN A 84 3.33 16.51 2.45
C GLN A 84 4.17 16.07 3.66
N ILE A 85 3.52 15.52 4.69
CA ILE A 85 4.17 15.11 5.95
C ILE A 85 4.81 13.73 5.79
N PHE A 86 5.70 13.64 4.82
CA PHE A 86 6.42 12.44 4.42
C PHE A 86 7.86 12.81 4.08
N GLU A 87 8.74 11.82 4.19
CA GLU A 87 10.09 11.87 3.63
C GLU A 87 10.17 10.78 2.57
N ALA A 88 10.65 11.15 1.38
CA ALA A 88 10.93 10.19 0.34
C ALA A 88 12.31 9.59 0.57
N VAL A 89 12.41 8.27 0.35
CA VAL A 89 13.68 7.56 0.44
C VAL A 89 13.83 6.74 -0.82
N GLY A 90 14.92 6.97 -1.56
CA GLY A 90 15.24 6.23 -2.77
C GLY A 90 14.49 6.69 -4.02
N LEU A 91 13.84 7.86 -4.05
CA LEU A 91 13.27 8.45 -5.26
C LEU A 91 14.24 9.48 -5.85
N ALA A 92 14.46 9.44 -7.17
CA ALA A 92 15.29 10.42 -7.87
C ALA A 92 14.68 11.83 -7.85
N ASP A 93 15.53 12.85 -7.92
CA ASP A 93 15.13 14.26 -7.91
C ASP A 93 14.12 14.59 -9.03
N GLU A 94 14.27 13.98 -10.22
CA GLU A 94 13.31 14.17 -11.32
C GLU A 94 11.88 13.76 -10.96
N VAL A 95 11.71 12.71 -10.15
CA VAL A 95 10.41 12.21 -9.70
C VAL A 95 9.86 13.12 -8.62
N ILE A 96 10.71 13.53 -7.67
CA ILE A 96 10.34 14.45 -6.59
C ILE A 96 9.92 15.81 -7.17
N ASP A 97 10.73 16.41 -8.03
CA ASP A 97 10.46 17.73 -8.61
C ASP A 97 9.19 17.75 -9.44
N LYS A 98 8.88 16.64 -10.12
CA LYS A 98 7.71 16.52 -10.98
C LYS A 98 6.42 16.20 -10.21
N CYS A 99 6.48 15.28 -9.24
CA CYS A 99 5.29 14.69 -8.61
C CYS A 99 5.11 15.06 -7.15
N PHE A 100 6.19 15.33 -6.42
CA PHE A 100 6.19 15.48 -4.95
C PHE A 100 6.98 16.71 -4.50
N LYS A 101 6.92 17.78 -5.29
CA LYS A 101 7.76 18.97 -5.12
C LYS A 101 7.63 19.52 -3.70
N GLY A 102 8.77 19.68 -3.03
CA GLY A 102 8.85 20.13 -1.64
C GLY A 102 9.05 19.01 -0.62
N THR A 103 8.89 17.74 -1.03
CA THR A 103 9.18 16.57 -0.17
C THR A 103 10.69 16.35 -0.04
N PRO A 104 11.23 16.23 1.18
CA PRO A 104 12.64 15.86 1.37
C PRO A 104 12.94 14.46 0.79
N SER A 105 14.00 14.36 -0.01
CA SER A 105 14.56 13.08 -0.49
C SER A 105 16.08 13.13 -0.36
N ARG A 106 16.62 12.68 0.78
CA ARG A 106 18.07 12.80 1.06
C ARG A 106 18.91 11.79 0.29
N ILE A 107 18.30 10.68 -0.07
CA ILE A 107 18.91 9.58 -0.80
C ILE A 107 18.10 9.44 -2.08
N GLY A 108 18.68 9.90 -3.19
CA GLY A 108 18.11 9.69 -4.52
C GLY A 108 18.08 8.21 -4.90
N GLY A 109 17.43 7.88 -6.01
CA GLY A 109 17.39 6.48 -6.45
C GLY A 109 16.58 6.29 -7.72
N VAL A 110 15.42 5.65 -7.59
CA VAL A 110 14.62 5.20 -8.73
C VAL A 110 14.12 6.38 -9.56
N THR A 111 14.35 6.26 -10.87
CA THR A 111 13.92 7.20 -11.90
C THR A 111 12.54 6.83 -12.43
N PHE A 112 11.95 7.66 -13.29
CA PHE A 112 10.73 7.29 -13.99
C PHE A 112 10.89 6.02 -14.85
N GLU A 113 12.07 5.79 -15.41
CA GLU A 113 12.37 4.59 -16.19
C GLU A 113 12.29 3.32 -15.33
N ILE A 114 12.90 3.34 -14.14
CA ILE A 114 12.85 2.20 -13.20
C ILE A 114 11.42 1.97 -12.72
N LEU A 115 10.71 3.02 -12.32
CA LEU A 115 9.31 2.93 -11.89
C LEU A 115 8.40 2.37 -12.99
N ALA A 116 8.64 2.77 -14.24
CA ALA A 116 7.92 2.24 -15.39
C ALA A 116 8.22 0.76 -15.60
N ASN A 117 9.50 0.36 -15.54
CA ASN A 117 9.89 -1.04 -15.67
C ASN A 117 9.24 -1.92 -14.59
N ASP A 118 9.29 -1.51 -13.32
CA ASP A 118 8.64 -2.23 -12.22
C ASP A 118 7.13 -2.41 -12.47
N THR A 119 6.49 -1.37 -13.01
CA THR A 119 5.07 -1.41 -13.35
C THR A 119 4.79 -2.37 -14.51
N TYR A 120 5.64 -2.36 -15.54
CA TYR A 120 5.55 -3.31 -16.66
C TYR A 120 5.77 -4.75 -16.21
N GLU A 121 6.70 -5.02 -15.30
CA GLU A 121 6.94 -6.36 -14.77
C GLU A 121 5.70 -6.87 -14.01
N ARG A 122 5.11 -6.04 -13.14
CA ARG A 122 3.85 -6.39 -12.45
C ARG A 122 2.72 -6.66 -13.44
N HIS A 123 2.60 -5.82 -14.47
CA HIS A 123 1.61 -6.01 -15.53
C HIS A 123 1.85 -7.33 -16.28
N TYR A 124 3.08 -7.60 -16.72
CA TYR A 124 3.43 -8.83 -17.42
C TYR A 124 3.17 -10.07 -16.56
N LEU A 125 3.43 -10.02 -15.25
CA LEU A 125 3.12 -11.12 -14.34
C LEU A 125 1.62 -11.40 -14.26
N ALA A 126 0.77 -10.37 -14.27
CA ALA A 126 -0.68 -10.53 -14.18
C ALA A 126 -1.36 -10.92 -15.51
N TYR A 127 -0.79 -10.52 -16.65
CA TYR A 127 -1.40 -10.69 -17.98
C TYR A 127 -0.69 -11.71 -18.89
N ASN A 128 0.31 -12.43 -18.39
CA ASN A 128 0.90 -13.54 -19.15
C ASN A 128 -0.05 -14.74 -19.25
N ASP A 129 0.24 -15.67 -20.17
CA ASP A 129 -0.51 -16.92 -20.36
C ASP A 129 -0.28 -17.97 -19.26
N GLY A 130 0.26 -17.56 -18.10
CA GLY A 130 0.54 -18.43 -16.97
C GLY A 130 -0.68 -18.70 -16.09
N ASP A 131 -0.54 -19.63 -15.15
CA ASP A 131 -1.53 -19.85 -14.09
C ASP A 131 -1.46 -18.71 -13.07
N ASN A 132 -2.37 -17.75 -13.24
CA ASN A 132 -2.53 -16.58 -12.37
C ASN A 132 -3.74 -16.72 -11.42
N LEU A 133 -4.26 -17.95 -11.22
CA LEU A 133 -5.39 -18.20 -10.33
C LEU A 133 -5.03 -18.01 -8.85
N VAL A 134 -3.75 -18.12 -8.50
CA VAL A 134 -3.25 -17.94 -7.13
C VAL A 134 -2.24 -16.81 -7.09
N LEU A 135 -2.51 -15.82 -6.25
CA LEU A 135 -1.58 -14.72 -6.00
C LEU A 135 -0.30 -15.25 -5.35
N ARG A 136 0.86 -14.87 -5.92
CA ARG A 136 2.16 -15.14 -5.30
C ARG A 136 2.28 -14.38 -3.98
N ASN A 137 2.71 -15.07 -2.93
CA ASN A 137 3.03 -14.42 -1.66
C ASN A 137 4.53 -14.09 -1.64
N PRO A 138 4.93 -12.82 -1.80
CA PRO A 138 6.34 -12.43 -1.78
C PRO A 138 6.98 -12.53 -0.39
N GLY A 139 6.21 -12.74 0.69
CA GLY A 139 6.77 -12.83 2.03
C GLY A 139 7.20 -11.49 2.63
N ILE A 140 6.54 -10.38 2.27
CA ILE A 140 6.89 -9.03 2.77
C ILE A 140 6.80 -8.95 4.30
N TYR A 141 5.71 -9.46 4.91
CA TYR A 141 5.52 -9.38 6.36
C TYR A 141 6.13 -10.54 7.15
N HIS A 142 6.20 -11.71 6.52
CA HIS A 142 6.72 -12.92 7.15
C HIS A 142 7.60 -13.65 6.14
N TRP A 143 8.74 -14.14 6.61
CA TRP A 143 9.65 -14.92 5.80
C TRP A 143 8.93 -16.07 5.07
N ARG A 144 9.27 -16.22 3.79
CA ARG A 144 8.83 -17.33 2.94
C ARG A 144 10.03 -17.84 2.15
N SER A 145 10.09 -19.15 1.93
CA SER A 145 11.12 -19.73 1.06
C SER A 145 10.96 -19.16 -0.36
N GLY A 146 12.05 -18.59 -0.91
CA GLY A 146 12.05 -17.95 -2.22
C GLY A 146 11.32 -16.59 -2.30
N GLY A 147 10.92 -16.01 -1.16
CA GLY A 147 10.36 -14.66 -1.07
C GLY A 147 11.42 -13.60 -0.77
N GLU A 148 10.95 -12.47 -0.27
CA GLU A 148 11.78 -11.36 0.22
C GLU A 148 12.80 -11.83 1.25
N HIS A 149 13.96 -11.17 1.26
CA HIS A 149 15.00 -11.44 2.25
C HIS A 149 14.64 -10.81 3.59
N HIS A 150 14.74 -11.60 4.67
CA HIS A 150 14.56 -11.13 6.05
C HIS A 150 15.88 -11.27 6.80
N ILE A 151 16.19 -10.29 7.64
CA ILE A 151 17.36 -10.36 8.55
C ILE A 151 17.26 -11.59 9.46
N ASN A 152 16.05 -11.91 9.89
CA ASN A 152 15.75 -13.06 10.75
C ASN A 152 15.18 -14.20 9.90
N ASP A 153 16.04 -14.90 9.15
CA ASP A 153 15.66 -16.12 8.43
C ASP A 153 15.93 -17.40 9.27
N PRO A 154 15.24 -18.51 8.99
CA PRO A 154 15.37 -19.73 9.78
C PRO A 154 16.80 -20.29 9.86
N LEU A 155 17.59 -20.18 8.79
CA LEU A 155 18.96 -20.71 8.77
C LEU A 155 19.87 -19.84 9.64
N SER A 156 19.77 -18.52 9.53
CA SER A 156 20.53 -17.60 10.39
C SER A 156 20.19 -17.78 11.87
N ILE A 157 18.90 -17.98 12.21
CA ILE A 157 18.48 -18.25 13.58
C ILE A 157 19.02 -19.60 14.08
N ALA A 158 18.94 -20.65 13.28
CA ALA A 158 19.46 -21.98 13.66
C ALA A 158 20.96 -21.92 13.94
N ASN A 159 21.74 -21.27 13.06
CA ASN A 159 23.18 -21.09 13.25
C ASN A 159 23.50 -20.29 14.51
N LEU A 160 22.71 -19.25 14.82
CA LEU A 160 22.86 -18.46 16.04
C LEU A 160 22.51 -19.25 17.31
N GLN A 161 21.57 -20.20 17.23
CA GLN A 161 21.18 -21.05 18.35
C GLN A 161 22.19 -22.17 18.64
N GLU A 162 22.92 -22.62 17.62
CA GLU A 162 23.96 -23.65 17.74
C GLU A 162 25.30 -23.11 18.27
N ALA A 163 25.57 -21.81 18.05
CA ALA A 163 26.77 -21.09 18.50
C ALA A 163 26.75 -20.74 19.99
#